data_AF-A0A7R9PEZ8-F1
#
_entry.id   AF-A0A7R9PEZ8-F1
#
_cell.length_a   1.000
_cell.length_b   1.000
_cell.length_c   1.000
_cell.angle_alpha   90.00
_cell.angle_beta   90.00
_cell.angle_gamma   90.00
#
_symmetry.space_group_name_H-M   'P 1'
#
loop_
_entity.id
_entity.type
_entity.pdbx_description
1 polymer ?
#
loop_
_entity_poly.entity_id
_entity_poly.type
_entity_poly.pdbx_seq_one_letter_code
_entity_poly.pdbx_strand_id
1 'polypeptide(L)'
;CSDQHVLYVATVDGLVKKISVITRTQETCVVEVWKPYPGETVVPIHTLRYHKSTESVYVGTEDSLMRIPAQHCNRHKSRMSCLNAMDPYCGWNELKEECTTAPNHNPLAKYWLQTVTQCPVLTDPVDGGWSSWSSWFPCSHQGEAASEDDQCSCRNRQCNNPPPQNGGKGCTGISMSVTNCTVHGAWTSWSAWSACSQTCGMAVKTR
;
A
#
# COMPACT_ATOMS: atom_id res chain seq x y z
N CYS A 1 14.68 19.83 -23.77
CA CYS A 1 13.81 19.73 -22.58
C CYS A 1 12.38 19.94 -23.05
N SER A 2 11.56 18.90 -23.05
CA SER A 2 10.12 19.09 -23.22
C SER A 2 9.61 19.68 -21.91
N ASP A 3 9.28 20.97 -21.88
CA ASP A 3 8.53 21.52 -20.76
C ASP A 3 7.23 20.75 -20.66
N GLN A 4 6.98 20.14 -19.51
CA GLN A 4 5.73 19.45 -19.24
C GLN A 4 5.18 19.99 -17.93
N HIS A 5 3.94 20.45 -17.97
CA HIS A 5 3.32 21.03 -16.78
C HIS A 5 2.54 19.94 -16.06
N VAL A 6 2.68 19.92 -14.74
CA VAL A 6 1.88 19.06 -13.88
C VAL A 6 1.00 19.93 -12.99
N LEU A 7 -0.30 19.68 -13.05
CA LEU A 7 -1.31 20.33 -12.23
C LEU A 7 -1.78 19.35 -11.15
N TYR A 8 -2.06 19.88 -9.97
CA TYR A 8 -2.69 19.14 -8.89
C TYR A 8 -4.02 19.81 -8.57
N VAL A 9 -5.10 19.05 -8.65
CA VAL A 9 -6.46 19.58 -8.51
C VAL A 9 -7.19 18.81 -7.43
N ALA A 10 -7.63 19.50 -6.38
CA ALA A 10 -8.53 18.95 -5.38
C ALA A 10 -9.97 18.91 -5.90
N THR A 11 -10.72 17.90 -5.49
CA THR A 11 -12.12 17.70 -5.87
C THR A 11 -13.03 17.82 -4.64
N VAL A 12 -14.32 18.05 -4.88
CA VAL A 12 -15.33 18.10 -3.81
C VAL A 12 -15.50 16.77 -3.08
N ASP A 13 -15.14 15.66 -3.72
CA ASP A 13 -15.18 14.30 -3.16
C ASP A 13 -13.95 13.97 -2.30
N GLY A 14 -13.11 14.96 -1.96
CA GLY A 14 -11.91 14.76 -1.14
C GLY A 14 -10.77 14.03 -1.85
N LEU A 15 -10.80 13.96 -3.19
CA LEU A 15 -9.73 13.40 -4.02
C LEU A 15 -8.78 14.49 -4.54
N VAL A 16 -7.54 14.12 -4.83
CA VAL A 16 -6.58 14.97 -5.54
C VAL A 16 -6.21 14.30 -6.87
N LYS A 17 -6.40 15.01 -7.99
CA LYS A 17 -5.99 14.55 -9.32
C LYS A 17 -4.63 15.13 -9.68
N LYS A 18 -3.69 14.29 -10.06
CA LYS A 18 -2.43 14.65 -10.72
C LYS A 18 -2.67 14.65 -12.23
N ILE A 19 -2.51 15.81 -12.86
CA ILE A 19 -2.83 16.02 -14.26
C ILE A 19 -1.55 16.45 -14.99
N SER A 20 -1.20 15.76 -16.07
CA SER A 20 -0.12 16.15 -16.97
C SER A 20 -0.69 16.95 -18.14
N VAL A 21 -0.05 18.07 -18.47
CA VAL A 21 -0.37 18.88 -19.65
C VAL A 21 0.74 18.70 -20.67
N ILE A 22 0.40 18.08 -21.80
CA ILE A 22 1.34 17.81 -22.89
C ILE A 22 1.47 19.11 -23.69
N THR A 23 2.61 19.80 -23.56
CA THR A 23 2.79 21.16 -24.12
C THR A 23 2.62 21.26 -25.63
N ARG A 24 2.98 20.20 -26.37
CA ARG A 24 2.85 20.18 -27.84
C ARG A 24 1.40 20.08 -28.33
N THR A 25 0.57 19.31 -27.63
CA THR A 25 -0.83 19.05 -28.04
C THR A 25 -1.83 19.86 -27.23
N GLN A 26 -1.39 20.47 -26.12
CA GLN A 26 -2.24 21.08 -25.09
C GLN A 26 -3.26 20.11 -24.47
N GLU A 27 -3.05 18.80 -24.65
CA GLU A 27 -3.91 17.78 -24.07
C GLU A 27 -3.64 17.65 -22.57
N THR A 28 -4.71 17.53 -21.78
CA THR A 28 -4.65 17.38 -20.33
C THR A 28 -5.05 15.97 -19.94
N CYS A 29 -4.15 15.24 -19.30
CA CYS A 29 -4.32 13.83 -18.97
C CYS A 29 -4.32 13.62 -17.45
N VAL A 30 -5.32 12.92 -16.91
CA VAL A 30 -5.27 12.47 -15.52
C VAL A 30 -4.27 11.32 -15.41
N VAL A 31 -3.16 11.56 -14.72
CA VAL A 31 -2.08 10.59 -14.52
C VAL A 31 -2.35 9.72 -13.30
N GLU A 32 -2.78 10.35 -12.21
CA GLU A 32 -3.05 9.66 -10.95
C GLU A 32 -4.19 10.33 -10.19
N VAL A 33 -4.94 9.54 -9.43
CA VAL A 33 -5.96 10.03 -8.50
C VAL A 33 -5.58 9.56 -7.11
N TRP A 34 -5.38 10.51 -6.21
CA TRP A 34 -5.03 10.26 -4.82
C TRP A 34 -6.26 10.42 -3.93
N LYS A 35 -6.39 9.52 -2.96
CA LYS A 35 -7.33 9.64 -1.84
C LYS A 35 -6.50 9.87 -0.56
N PRO A 36 -6.22 11.13 -0.19
CA PRO A 36 -5.30 11.46 0.90
C PRO A 36 -5.77 10.94 2.26
N TYR A 37 -7.09 10.94 2.47
CA TYR A 37 -7.74 10.47 3.69
C TYR A 37 -8.59 9.24 3.38
N PRO A 38 -8.04 8.03 3.52
CA PRO A 38 -8.78 6.80 3.27
C PRO A 38 -9.77 6.54 4.41
N GLY A 39 -11.06 6.72 4.13
CA GLY A 39 -12.19 6.40 5.00
C GLY A 39 -13.50 6.32 4.19
N GLU A 40 -14.60 5.93 4.84
CA GLU A 40 -15.94 5.96 4.22
C GLU A 40 -16.49 7.38 4.09
N THR A 41 -16.13 8.26 5.03
CA THR A 41 -16.53 9.67 5.01
C THR A 41 -15.63 10.48 4.09
N VAL A 42 -16.26 11.29 3.23
CA VAL A 42 -15.55 12.29 2.42
C VAL A 42 -15.01 13.40 3.33
N VAL A 43 -13.72 13.70 3.22
CA VAL A 43 -13.06 14.77 3.98
C VAL A 43 -12.79 15.96 3.05
N PRO A 44 -13.40 17.14 3.30
CA PRO A 44 -13.18 18.33 2.48
C PRO A 44 -11.71 18.79 2.49
N ILE A 45 -11.19 19.14 1.31
CA ILE A 45 -9.85 19.70 1.14
C ILE A 45 -9.97 21.22 1.11
N HIS A 46 -9.34 21.90 2.08
CA HIS A 46 -9.35 23.37 2.16
C HIS A 46 -8.10 24.01 1.54
N THR A 47 -6.96 23.31 1.55
CA THR A 47 -5.71 23.83 0.97
C THR A 47 -4.95 22.76 0.21
N LEU A 48 -4.39 23.16 -0.92
CA LEU A 48 -3.54 22.32 -1.76
C LEU A 48 -2.33 23.14 -2.20
N ARG A 49 -1.12 22.72 -1.79
CA ARG A 49 0.12 23.44 -2.11
C ARG A 49 1.23 22.50 -2.55
N TYR A 50 1.86 22.79 -3.68
CA TYR A 50 3.08 22.10 -4.10
C TYR A 50 4.32 22.77 -3.49
N HIS A 51 5.21 21.97 -2.91
CA HIS A 51 6.48 22.42 -2.38
C HIS A 51 7.62 21.84 -3.22
N LYS A 52 8.39 22.73 -3.85
CA LYS A 52 9.45 22.37 -4.81
C LYS A 52 10.60 21.60 -4.18
N SER A 53 11.11 22.02 -3.02
CA SER A 53 12.31 21.41 -2.42
C SER A 53 12.09 19.97 -1.96
N THR A 54 10.88 19.63 -1.52
CA THR A 54 10.51 18.27 -1.14
C THR A 54 9.79 17.52 -2.26
N GLU A 55 9.59 18.15 -3.41
CA GLU A 55 8.77 17.67 -4.54
C GLU A 55 7.48 16.99 -4.07
N SER A 56 6.71 17.68 -3.21
CA SER A 56 5.54 17.10 -2.55
C SER A 56 4.36 18.05 -2.60
N VAL A 57 3.17 17.48 -2.66
CA VAL A 57 1.90 18.16 -2.52
C VAL A 57 1.42 18.04 -1.08
N TYR A 58 1.12 19.17 -0.46
CA TYR A 58 0.54 19.25 0.88
C TYR A 58 -0.97 19.49 0.75
N VAL A 59 -1.75 18.59 1.34
CA VAL A 59 -3.21 18.57 1.33
C VAL A 59 -3.69 18.85 2.74
N GLY A 60 -4.23 20.03 2.99
CA GLY A 60 -4.77 20.40 4.29
C GLY A 60 -6.30 20.33 4.32
N THR A 61 -6.79 19.82 5.43
CA THR A 61 -8.21 19.78 5.84
C THR A 61 -8.39 20.72 7.02
N GLU A 62 -9.54 20.64 7.70
CA GLU A 62 -9.81 21.46 8.89
C GLU A 62 -8.84 21.10 10.02
N ASP A 63 -8.63 19.81 10.25
CA ASP A 63 -7.89 19.31 11.43
C ASP A 63 -6.56 18.62 11.10
N SER A 64 -6.25 18.41 9.82
CA SER A 64 -5.07 17.62 9.44
C SER A 64 -4.37 18.10 8.17
N LEU A 65 -3.07 17.80 8.09
CA LEU A 65 -2.21 18.09 6.96
C LEU A 65 -1.52 16.82 6.47
N MET A 66 -1.78 16.44 5.23
CA MET A 66 -1.19 15.27 4.58
C MET A 66 -0.14 15.69 3.56
N ARG A 67 1.04 15.07 3.60
CA ARG A 67 2.10 15.26 2.60
C ARG A 67 2.11 14.07 1.64
N ILE A 68 1.99 14.35 0.35
CA ILE A 68 2.03 13.35 -0.72
C ILE A 68 3.22 13.63 -1.63
N PRO A 69 4.21 12.74 -1.74
CA PRO A 69 5.28 12.87 -2.73
C PRO A 69 4.71 12.94 -4.16
N ALA A 70 5.26 13.80 -5.01
CA ALA A 70 4.79 13.92 -6.39
C ALA A 70 5.11 12.68 -7.25
N GLN A 71 6.15 11.93 -6.85
CA GLN A 71 6.57 10.70 -7.50
C GLN A 71 6.10 9.48 -6.71
N HIS A 72 5.50 8.51 -7.41
CA HIS A 72 5.16 7.20 -6.89
C HIS A 72 5.60 6.10 -7.86
N CYS A 73 6.77 6.24 -8.50
CA CYS A 73 7.15 5.38 -9.63
C CYS A 73 7.22 3.90 -9.26
N ASN A 74 7.58 3.60 -8.01
CA ASN A 74 7.63 2.25 -7.47
C ASN A 74 6.28 1.49 -7.48
N ARG A 75 5.16 2.17 -7.73
CA ARG A 75 3.84 1.55 -7.94
C ARG A 75 3.79 0.71 -9.23
N HIS A 76 4.62 1.06 -10.22
CA HIS A 76 4.69 0.37 -11.50
C HIS A 76 5.71 -0.76 -11.42
N LYS A 77 5.22 -2.01 -11.42
CA LYS A 77 6.06 -3.21 -11.25
C LYS A 77 6.60 -3.77 -12.57
N SER A 78 6.10 -3.30 -13.70
CA SER A 78 6.51 -3.76 -15.02
C SER A 78 6.91 -2.59 -15.92
N ARG A 79 7.78 -2.87 -16.88
CA ARG A 79 8.20 -1.91 -17.92
C ARG A 79 7.01 -1.30 -18.63
N MET A 80 6.06 -2.14 -19.01
CA MET A 80 4.84 -1.71 -19.71
C MET A 80 4.03 -0.75 -18.85
N SER A 81 3.72 -1.13 -17.59
CA SER A 81 2.96 -0.27 -16.68
C SER A 81 3.65 1.08 -16.43
N CYS A 82 4.98 1.10 -16.29
CA CYS A 82 5.75 2.33 -16.07
C CYS A 82 5.66 3.29 -17.25
N LEU A 83 5.85 2.79 -18.48
CA LEU A 83 5.84 3.61 -19.68
C LEU A 83 4.41 4.04 -20.07
N ASN A 84 3.42 3.16 -19.86
CA ASN A 84 2.01 3.45 -20.14
C ASN A 84 1.39 4.42 -19.14
N ALA A 85 1.97 4.56 -17.95
CA ALA A 85 1.49 5.52 -16.97
C ALA A 85 1.68 6.97 -17.43
N MET A 86 2.60 7.22 -18.38
CA MET A 86 2.87 8.55 -18.95
C MET A 86 3.06 9.61 -17.84
N ASP A 87 3.68 9.21 -16.73
CA ASP A 87 3.92 10.07 -15.59
C ASP A 87 5.21 10.87 -15.81
N PRO A 88 5.16 12.22 -15.83
CA PRO A 88 6.36 13.06 -16.05
C PRO A 88 7.48 12.86 -15.04
N TYR A 89 7.20 12.29 -13.86
CA TYR A 89 8.21 12.02 -12.84
C TYR A 89 8.85 10.63 -12.98
N CYS A 90 8.27 9.73 -13.79
CA CYS A 90 8.64 8.32 -13.82
C CYS A 90 9.13 7.87 -15.20
N GLY A 91 10.08 6.94 -15.17
CA GLY A 91 10.62 6.29 -16.35
C GLY A 91 11.24 4.94 -15.99
N TRP A 92 11.37 4.08 -16.99
CA TRP A 92 11.91 2.74 -16.80
C TRP A 92 13.44 2.78 -16.78
N ASN A 93 14.05 2.32 -15.70
CA ASN A 93 15.49 2.19 -15.57
C ASN A 93 15.94 0.80 -16.01
N GLU A 94 16.65 0.71 -17.13
CA GLU A 94 17.07 -0.57 -17.71
C GLU A 94 18.18 -1.26 -16.91
N LEU A 95 19.00 -0.52 -16.16
CA LEU A 95 20.04 -1.12 -15.33
C LEU A 95 19.48 -1.74 -14.04
N LYS A 96 18.36 -1.20 -13.54
CA LYS A 96 17.70 -1.66 -12.32
C LYS A 96 16.50 -2.57 -12.59
N GLU A 97 16.01 -2.60 -13.83
CA GLU A 97 14.75 -3.25 -14.21
C GLU A 97 13.56 -2.78 -13.36
N GLU A 98 13.53 -1.48 -13.08
CA GLU A 98 12.55 -0.87 -12.18
C GLU A 98 12.06 0.49 -12.71
N CYS A 99 10.82 0.84 -12.35
CA CYS A 99 10.29 2.18 -12.61
C CYS A 99 10.79 3.16 -11.55
N THR A 100 11.59 4.14 -11.96
CA THR A 100 12.24 5.10 -11.05
C THR A 100 12.04 6.54 -11.51
N THR A 101 12.35 7.49 -10.62
CA THR A 101 12.62 8.86 -11.04
C THR A 101 13.89 8.93 -11.89
N ALA A 102 14.08 10.05 -12.60
CA ALA A 102 15.26 10.29 -13.42
C ALA A 102 16.55 10.18 -12.57
N PRO A 103 17.54 9.39 -13.00
CA PRO A 103 18.78 9.20 -12.25
C PRO A 103 19.56 10.51 -12.20
N ASN A 104 19.95 10.93 -10.99
CA ASN A 104 20.64 12.21 -10.74
C ASN A 104 19.87 13.43 -11.32
N HIS A 105 18.54 13.38 -11.33
CA HIS A 105 17.67 14.39 -11.96
C HIS A 105 17.98 14.62 -13.45
N ASN A 106 18.57 13.63 -14.13
CA ASN A 106 18.87 13.69 -15.56
C ASN A 106 17.91 12.81 -16.37
N PRO A 107 16.85 13.39 -16.97
CA PRO A 107 15.89 12.65 -17.78
C PRO A 107 16.45 12.19 -19.13
N LEU A 108 17.68 12.59 -19.49
CA LEU A 108 18.36 12.22 -20.73
C LEU A 108 19.36 11.07 -20.55
N ALA A 109 19.40 10.44 -19.36
CA ALA A 109 20.25 9.30 -19.13
C ALA A 109 19.89 8.14 -20.08
N LYS A 110 20.87 7.64 -20.84
CA LYS A 110 20.65 6.66 -21.92
C LYS A 110 19.93 5.37 -21.47
N TYR A 111 20.13 4.96 -20.22
CA TYR A 111 19.53 3.76 -19.63
C TYR A 111 18.21 4.04 -18.89
N TRP A 112 17.68 5.26 -18.97
CA TRP A 112 16.43 5.66 -18.35
C TRP A 112 15.45 6.11 -19.43
N LEU A 113 14.37 5.37 -19.59
CA LEU A 113 13.42 5.52 -20.67
C LEU A 113 12.15 6.18 -20.19
N GLN A 114 11.78 7.30 -20.83
CA GLN A 114 10.52 7.99 -20.60
C GLN A 114 10.01 8.56 -21.92
N THR A 115 8.71 8.43 -22.17
CA THR A 115 8.07 8.85 -23.43
C THR A 115 6.74 9.55 -23.18
N VAL A 116 6.73 10.64 -22.41
CA VAL A 116 5.48 11.34 -22.08
C VAL A 116 5.01 12.23 -23.23
N THR A 117 4.41 11.61 -24.25
CA THR A 117 3.94 12.28 -25.47
C THR A 117 2.43 12.19 -25.67
N GLN A 118 1.74 11.39 -24.85
CA GLN A 118 0.31 11.11 -24.94
C GLN A 118 -0.25 10.82 -23.54
N CYS A 119 -1.58 10.73 -23.43
CA CYS A 119 -2.22 10.34 -22.18
C CYS A 119 -1.90 8.90 -21.76
N PRO A 120 -2.05 8.58 -20.46
CA PRO A 120 -1.85 7.22 -19.97
C PRO A 120 -2.72 6.21 -20.70
N VAL A 121 -2.17 5.03 -20.97
CA VAL A 121 -2.91 3.93 -21.60
C VAL A 121 -3.69 3.20 -20.52
N LEU A 122 -5.00 3.47 -20.44
CA LEU A 122 -5.89 2.92 -19.42
C LEU A 122 -6.53 1.57 -19.80
N THR A 123 -6.28 1.06 -21.00
CA THR A 123 -6.84 -0.20 -21.50
C THR A 123 -5.99 -1.42 -21.16
N ASP A 124 -4.72 -1.20 -20.85
CA ASP A 124 -3.78 -2.29 -20.64
C ASP A 124 -3.94 -2.89 -19.25
N PRO A 125 -3.54 -4.17 -19.05
CA PRO A 125 -3.55 -4.80 -17.75
C PRO A 125 -2.73 -4.00 -16.73
N VAL A 126 -3.36 -3.65 -15.61
CA VAL A 126 -2.69 -3.02 -14.47
C VAL A 126 -2.64 -4.06 -13.35
N ASP A 127 -1.44 -4.53 -13.02
CA ASP A 127 -1.24 -5.41 -11.87
C ASP A 127 -1.49 -4.65 -10.57
N GLY A 128 -2.10 -5.33 -9.60
CA GLY A 128 -2.39 -4.76 -8.29
C GLY A 128 -1.15 -4.48 -7.46
N GLY A 129 -1.16 -3.35 -6.77
CA GLY A 129 -0.16 -2.97 -5.77
C GLY A 129 -0.74 -2.97 -4.36
N TRP A 130 0.04 -3.46 -3.40
CA TRP A 130 -0.32 -3.39 -1.98
C TRP A 130 -0.36 -1.92 -1.51
N SER A 131 -1.39 -1.58 -0.74
CA SER A 131 -1.39 -0.39 0.11
C SER A 131 -0.29 -0.48 1.16
N SER A 132 0.03 0.65 1.78
CA SER A 132 0.74 0.62 3.05
C SER A 132 -0.04 -0.23 4.07
N TRP A 133 0.68 -0.83 5.01
CA TRP A 133 0.09 -1.49 6.15
C TRP A 133 -0.70 -0.50 7.00
N SER A 134 -1.84 -0.94 7.54
CA SER A 134 -2.54 -0.25 8.61
C SER A 134 -1.64 -0.12 9.85
N SER A 135 -1.98 0.81 10.74
CA SER A 135 -1.52 0.74 12.12
C SER A 135 -1.93 -0.60 12.73
N TRP A 136 -1.16 -1.06 13.72
CA TRP A 136 -1.54 -2.22 14.52
C TRP A 136 -2.82 -1.94 15.30
N PHE A 137 -3.73 -2.89 15.33
CA PHE A 137 -5.00 -2.86 16.06
C PHE A 137 -5.20 -4.17 16.84
N PRO A 138 -5.90 -4.15 17.99
CA PRO A 138 -6.15 -5.36 18.76
C PRO A 138 -7.08 -6.32 18.00
N CYS A 139 -6.81 -7.60 18.09
CA CYS A 139 -7.63 -8.67 17.52
C CYS A 139 -7.60 -9.91 18.43
N SER A 140 -8.62 -10.77 18.34
CA SER A 140 -8.70 -12.03 19.09
C SER A 140 -8.64 -13.23 18.14
N HIS A 141 -8.05 -14.33 18.60
CA HIS A 141 -8.07 -15.59 17.86
C HIS A 141 -9.43 -16.28 18.06
N GLN A 142 -10.13 -16.66 16.98
CA GLN A 142 -11.30 -17.54 17.07
C GLN A 142 -10.83 -19.00 17.05
N GLY A 143 -10.63 -19.60 18.23
CA GLY A 143 -10.36 -21.02 18.37
C GLY A 143 -11.09 -21.60 19.59
N GLU A 144 -11.25 -22.92 19.64
CA GLU A 144 -11.98 -23.63 20.71
C GLU A 144 -11.34 -23.47 22.11
N ALA A 145 -10.12 -22.91 22.18
CA ALA A 145 -9.39 -22.57 23.41
C ALA A 145 -9.19 -21.06 23.61
N ALA A 146 -9.95 -20.21 22.90
CA ALA A 146 -9.85 -18.75 23.05
C ALA A 146 -10.33 -18.33 24.44
N SER A 147 -9.42 -17.82 25.26
CA SER A 147 -9.75 -17.20 26.55
C SER A 147 -10.06 -15.71 26.36
N GLU A 148 -10.87 -15.11 27.23
CA GLU A 148 -11.17 -13.66 27.18
C GLU A 148 -9.92 -12.77 27.33
N ASP A 149 -8.80 -13.33 27.81
CA ASP A 149 -7.49 -12.66 27.98
C ASP A 149 -6.51 -12.90 26.81
N ASP A 150 -6.92 -13.61 25.75
CA ASP A 150 -6.07 -13.81 24.58
C ASP A 150 -6.01 -12.53 23.73
N GLN A 151 -4.91 -11.79 23.86
CA GLN A 151 -4.72 -10.53 23.17
C GLN A 151 -3.74 -10.73 22.00
N CYS A 152 -4.19 -10.49 20.78
CA CYS A 152 -3.32 -10.39 19.60
C CYS A 152 -3.28 -8.96 19.07
N SER A 153 -2.20 -8.63 18.36
CA SER A 153 -2.11 -7.40 17.55
C SER A 153 -2.13 -7.76 16.07
N CYS A 154 -3.04 -7.17 15.32
CA CYS A 154 -3.21 -7.37 13.88
C CYS A 154 -2.91 -6.09 13.10
N ARG A 155 -2.46 -6.25 11.86
CA ARG A 155 -2.46 -5.20 10.85
C ARG A 155 -2.86 -5.79 9.51
N ASN A 156 -3.44 -4.96 8.64
CA ASN A 156 -3.87 -5.39 7.32
C ASN A 156 -3.38 -4.41 6.24
N ARG A 157 -3.47 -4.84 4.99
CA ARG A 157 -3.24 -4.02 3.80
C ARG A 157 -4.14 -4.52 2.68
N GLN A 158 -4.46 -3.64 1.74
CA GLN A 158 -5.35 -3.94 0.63
C GLN A 158 -4.61 -3.91 -0.70
N CYS A 159 -5.09 -4.69 -1.67
CA CYS A 159 -4.56 -4.65 -3.03
C CYS A 159 -5.24 -3.55 -3.85
N ASN A 160 -4.99 -2.29 -3.49
CA ASN A 160 -5.70 -1.14 -4.04
C ASN A 160 -4.78 0.05 -4.37
N ASN A 161 -3.45 -0.14 -4.43
CA ASN A 161 -2.52 0.93 -4.75
C ASN A 161 -1.48 0.52 -5.83
N PRO A 162 -1.88 0.39 -7.11
CA PRO A 162 -3.26 0.48 -7.64
C PRO A 162 -4.09 -0.79 -7.41
N PRO A 163 -5.43 -0.72 -7.57
CA PRO A 163 -6.24 -1.93 -7.74
C PRO A 163 -5.93 -2.60 -9.08
N PRO A 164 -6.00 -3.95 -9.19
CA PRO A 164 -5.90 -4.63 -10.47
C PRO A 164 -6.97 -4.17 -11.46
N GLN A 165 -6.61 -3.93 -12.72
CA GLN A 165 -7.54 -3.50 -13.78
C GLN A 165 -7.24 -4.21 -15.09
N ASN A 166 -8.24 -4.30 -15.97
CA ASN A 166 -8.14 -4.84 -17.34
C ASN A 166 -7.47 -6.22 -17.44
N GLY A 167 -7.78 -7.12 -16.51
CA GLY A 167 -7.18 -8.46 -16.47
C GLY A 167 -5.76 -8.51 -15.89
N GLY A 168 -5.29 -7.43 -15.27
CA GLY A 168 -4.06 -7.41 -14.48
C GLY A 168 -4.12 -8.33 -13.26
N LYS A 169 -2.95 -8.75 -12.78
CA LYS A 169 -2.83 -9.73 -11.71
C LYS A 169 -3.18 -9.12 -10.35
N GLY A 170 -3.78 -9.92 -9.48
CA GLY A 170 -3.93 -9.58 -8.06
C GLY A 170 -2.58 -9.51 -7.33
N CYS A 171 -2.56 -8.83 -6.19
CA CYS A 171 -1.37 -8.75 -5.36
C CYS A 171 -1.00 -10.12 -4.79
N THR A 172 0.27 -10.50 -4.89
CA THR A 172 0.81 -11.72 -4.28
C THR A 172 1.37 -11.43 -2.88
N GLY A 173 1.17 -12.37 -1.96
CA GLY A 173 1.65 -12.28 -0.57
C GLY A 173 0.53 -12.06 0.46
N ILE A 174 0.93 -11.85 1.71
CA ILE A 174 0.00 -11.74 2.85
C ILE A 174 -0.71 -10.38 2.88
N SER A 175 -2.03 -10.39 3.07
CA SER A 175 -2.86 -9.20 3.27
C SER A 175 -3.03 -8.84 4.75
N MET A 176 -2.81 -9.79 5.65
CA MET A 176 -2.95 -9.65 7.09
C MET A 176 -1.71 -10.19 7.80
N SER A 177 -1.31 -9.53 8.87
CA SER A 177 -0.18 -9.92 9.72
C SER A 177 -0.60 -9.83 11.17
N VAL A 178 -0.30 -10.87 11.94
CA VAL A 178 -0.67 -11.01 13.36
C VAL A 178 0.61 -11.17 14.18
N THR A 179 0.66 -10.56 15.37
CA THR A 179 1.79 -10.65 16.29
C THR A 179 1.34 -10.56 17.75
N ASN A 180 2.25 -10.89 18.68
CA ASN A 180 2.05 -10.80 20.12
C ASN A 180 0.77 -11.46 20.64
N CYS A 181 0.38 -12.61 20.09
CA CYS A 181 -0.74 -13.39 20.61
C CYS A 181 -0.35 -14.04 21.94
N THR A 182 -0.97 -13.64 23.04
CA THR A 182 -0.97 -14.44 24.25
C THR A 182 -1.90 -15.63 24.04
N VAL A 183 -1.35 -16.83 24.10
CA VAL A 183 -2.15 -18.03 24.28
C VAL A 183 -1.95 -18.41 25.73
N HIS A 184 -2.97 -18.19 26.56
CA HIS A 184 -2.98 -18.84 27.85
C HIS A 184 -3.15 -20.34 27.58
N GLY A 185 -2.06 -21.09 27.70
CA GLY A 185 -2.08 -22.54 27.52
C GLY A 185 -3.12 -23.12 28.48
N ALA A 186 -4.29 -23.47 27.95
CA ALA A 186 -5.34 -24.10 28.73
C ALA A 186 -4.77 -25.42 29.27
N TRP A 187 -4.75 -25.57 30.59
CA TRP A 187 -4.45 -26.86 31.18
C TRP A 187 -5.54 -27.84 30.74
N THR A 188 -5.15 -28.94 30.11
CA THR A 188 -6.08 -30.05 29.94
C THR A 188 -6.46 -30.58 31.33
N SER A 189 -7.68 -31.09 31.48
CA SER A 189 -8.09 -31.78 32.70
C SER A 189 -7.05 -32.84 33.07
N TRP A 190 -6.67 -32.88 34.35
CA TRP A 190 -5.76 -33.91 34.86
C TRP A 190 -6.24 -35.30 34.42
N SER A 191 -5.29 -36.12 33.97
CA SER A 191 -5.58 -37.53 33.69
C SER A 191 -6.13 -38.20 34.96
N ALA A 192 -7.00 -39.19 34.78
CA ALA A 192 -7.41 -40.02 35.92
C ALA A 192 -6.16 -40.68 36.49
N TRP A 193 -5.95 -40.56 37.80
CA TRP A 193 -4.83 -41.19 38.46
C TRP A 193 -4.76 -42.70 38.15
N SER A 194 -3.56 -43.23 37.92
CA SER A 194 -3.31 -44.66 37.64
C SER A 194 -3.82 -45.58 38.76
N ALA A 195 -3.99 -46.88 38.52
CA ALA A 195 -4.09 -47.81 39.66
C ALA A 195 -2.79 -47.76 40.49
N CYS A 196 -2.86 -48.11 41.78
CA CYS A 196 -1.66 -48.24 42.60
C CYS A 196 -0.73 -49.29 41.98
N SER A 197 0.58 -49.01 41.95
CA SER A 197 1.57 -49.95 41.41
C SER A 197 1.58 -51.30 42.11
N GLN A 198 1.07 -51.38 43.35
CA GLN A 198 0.88 -52.61 44.12
C GLN A 198 -0.34 -52.53 45.03
N THR A 199 -0.88 -53.69 45.42
CA THR A 199 -2.06 -53.84 46.29
C THR A 199 -1.74 -53.82 47.78
N CYS A 200 -0.48 -54.02 48.18
CA CYS A 200 -0.01 -53.87 49.55
C CYS A 200 1.45 -53.37 49.59
N GLY A 201 1.83 -52.71 50.70
CA GLY A 201 3.14 -52.04 50.83
C GLY A 201 3.17 -50.63 50.24
N MET A 202 4.37 -50.05 50.10
CA MET A 202 4.52 -48.73 49.49
C MET A 202 4.27 -48.80 47.98
N ALA A 203 3.27 -48.08 47.49
CA ALA A 203 2.88 -48.04 46.09
C ALA A 203 2.89 -46.60 45.55
N VAL A 204 3.19 -46.46 44.26
CA VAL A 204 3.24 -45.17 43.55
C VAL A 204 2.02 -45.08 42.65
N LYS A 205 1.43 -43.87 42.59
CA LYS A 205 0.35 -43.50 41.67
C LYS A 205 0.82 -42.31 40.85
N THR A 206 0.59 -42.34 39.54
CA THR A 206 0.97 -41.24 38.63
C THR A 206 -0.28 -40.62 38.01
N ARG A 207 -0.18 -39.34 37.65
CA ARG A 207 -1.17 -38.57 36.88
C ARG A 207 -0.46 -37.60 35.95
#